data_AF-A0A1Y3MNS9-F1
#
_entry.id   AF-A0A1Y3MNS9-F1
#
_cell.length_a   1.000
_cell.length_b   1.000
_cell.length_c   1.000
_cell.angle_alpha   90.00
_cell.angle_beta   90.00
_cell.angle_gamma   90.00
#
_symmetry.space_group_name_H-M   'P 1'
#
loop_
_entity.id
_entity.type
_entity.pdbx_description
1 polymer ?
#
loop_
_entity_poly.entity_id
_entity_poly.type
_entity_poly.pdbx_seq_one_letter_code
_entity_poly.pdbx_strand_id
1 'polypeptide(L)'
;MKYFVFASLLAVGAFASKCHPDYDCCDDCTVVYTDAEGQWGVKNQQWCFIDSNCGGSNALGYPYCNGCTVYYTDTDGKWGVENGDWCLIQNN
;
A
#
# COMPACT_ATOMS: atom_id res chain seq x y z
N MET A 1 -47.64 -11.79 23.75
CA MET A 1 -46.34 -12.46 23.90
C MET A 1 -45.25 -11.49 23.48
N LYS A 2 -44.26 -11.34 24.33
CA LYS A 2 -43.13 -10.40 24.26
C LYS A 2 -42.14 -10.93 23.23
N TYR A 3 -41.85 -10.20 22.16
CA TYR A 3 -40.67 -10.49 21.32
C TYR A 3 -40.01 -9.18 20.92
N PHE A 4 -38.98 -8.84 21.71
CA PHE A 4 -37.90 -7.96 21.31
C PHE A 4 -37.11 -8.67 20.21
N VAL A 5 -36.92 -8.05 19.05
CA VAL A 5 -35.85 -8.44 18.11
C VAL A 5 -35.19 -7.18 17.56
N PHE A 6 -34.05 -6.88 18.19
CA PHE A 6 -32.83 -6.23 17.68
C PHE A 6 -32.96 -5.25 16.51
N ALA A 7 -32.99 -3.96 16.85
CA ALA A 7 -32.50 -2.92 15.95
C ALA A 7 -31.01 -3.21 15.69
N SER A 8 -30.72 -3.62 14.45
CA SER A 8 -29.38 -3.87 13.94
C SER A 8 -28.50 -2.65 14.18
N LEU A 9 -27.49 -2.81 15.04
CA LEU A 9 -26.34 -1.93 15.11
C LEU A 9 -25.68 -1.95 13.71
N LEU A 10 -25.92 -0.92 12.92
CA LEU A 10 -25.02 -0.54 11.85
C LEU A 10 -23.75 -0.08 12.54
N ALA A 11 -22.88 -1.03 12.86
CA ALA A 11 -21.50 -0.72 13.13
C ALA A 11 -20.97 -0.11 11.83
N VAL A 12 -20.83 1.21 11.84
CA VAL A 12 -20.03 1.94 10.87
C VAL A 12 -18.60 1.51 11.13
N GLY A 13 -18.24 0.34 10.57
CA GLY A 13 -16.87 -0.15 10.59
C GLY A 13 -16.05 0.86 9.82
N ALA A 14 -15.20 1.58 10.55
CA ALA A 14 -14.23 2.49 9.98
C ALA A 14 -13.52 1.78 8.81
N PHE A 15 -13.47 2.43 7.65
CA PHE A 15 -12.61 2.03 6.55
C PHE A 15 -11.15 2.23 7.01
N ALA A 16 -10.64 1.27 7.79
CA ALA A 16 -9.24 1.20 8.17
C ALA A 16 -8.45 0.72 6.95
N SER A 17 -7.44 1.52 6.58
CA SER A 17 -6.27 1.25 5.72
C SER A 17 -6.28 -0.02 4.86
N LYS A 18 -6.13 0.17 3.55
CA LYS A 18 -6.26 -0.80 2.45
C LYS A 18 -5.19 -1.91 2.50
N CYS A 19 -5.36 -2.84 3.43
CA CYS A 19 -4.61 -4.10 3.48
C CYS A 19 -5.40 -5.26 2.84
N HIS A 20 -4.71 -6.37 2.58
CA HIS A 20 -5.32 -7.57 2.01
C HIS A 20 -6.32 -8.20 3.00
N PRO A 21 -7.50 -8.68 2.55
CA PRO A 21 -8.52 -9.23 3.44
C PRO A 21 -8.06 -10.46 4.24
N ASP A 22 -7.16 -11.26 3.65
CA ASP A 22 -6.71 -12.53 4.23
C ASP A 22 -5.31 -12.47 4.88
N TYR A 23 -4.60 -11.33 4.81
CA TYR A 23 -3.23 -11.22 5.34
C TYR A 23 -3.05 -9.93 6.13
N ASP A 24 -2.27 -10.03 7.21
CA ASP A 24 -1.94 -8.87 8.04
C ASP A 24 -1.20 -7.80 7.24
N CYS A 25 -1.36 -6.54 7.63
CA CYS A 25 -0.52 -5.45 7.12
C CYS A 25 0.91 -5.61 7.62
N CYS A 26 1.88 -5.36 6.76
CA CYS A 26 3.27 -5.25 7.19
C CYS A 26 3.48 -4.01 8.08
N ASP A 27 4.37 -4.13 9.08
CA ASP A 27 4.76 -3.00 9.95
C ASP A 27 5.76 -2.06 9.26
N ASP A 28 6.47 -2.61 8.26
CA ASP A 28 7.40 -1.90 7.41
C ASP A 28 7.04 -2.12 5.93
N CYS A 29 7.73 -1.40 5.06
CA CYS A 29 7.46 -1.41 3.62
C CYS A 29 8.44 -2.31 2.85
N THR A 30 9.06 -3.29 3.52
CA THR A 30 10.03 -4.19 2.91
C THR A 30 9.33 -5.20 2.02
N VAL A 31 9.47 -5.00 0.71
CA VAL A 31 8.92 -5.90 -0.29
C VAL A 31 9.88 -7.06 -0.52
N VAL A 32 9.41 -8.29 -0.30
CA VAL A 32 10.16 -9.52 -0.62
C VAL A 32 9.57 -10.27 -1.82
N TYR A 33 8.32 -9.95 -2.18
CA TYR A 33 7.61 -10.59 -3.28
C TYR A 33 6.54 -9.63 -3.85
N THR A 34 6.24 -9.77 -5.14
CA THR A 34 5.25 -8.93 -5.83
C THR A 34 4.50 -9.79 -6.85
N ASP A 35 3.18 -9.66 -6.85
CA ASP A 35 2.30 -10.35 -7.79
C ASP A 35 1.16 -9.43 -8.28
N ALA A 36 0.11 -10.02 -8.85
CA ALA A 36 -1.04 -9.28 -9.39
C ALA A 36 -1.92 -8.64 -8.31
N GLU A 37 -1.84 -9.10 -7.05
CA GLU A 37 -2.61 -8.56 -5.93
C GLU A 37 -1.86 -7.37 -5.31
N GLY A 38 -0.54 -7.44 -5.26
CA GLY A 38 0.30 -6.30 -4.88
C GLY A 38 1.68 -6.71 -4.36
N GLN A 39 2.16 -5.96 -3.38
CA GLN A 39 3.47 -6.15 -2.77
C GLN A 39 3.33 -6.84 -1.42
N TRP A 40 4.27 -7.74 -1.16
CA TRP A 40 4.25 -8.64 -0.01
C TRP A 40 5.55 -8.55 0.76
N GLY A 41 5.45 -8.53 2.09
CA GLY A 41 6.57 -8.55 3.02
C GLY A 41 6.52 -9.76 3.94
N VAL A 42 7.47 -9.82 4.88
CA VAL A 42 7.46 -10.80 5.96
C VAL A 42 7.47 -10.08 7.30
N LYS A 43 6.45 -10.34 8.11
CA LYS A 43 6.33 -9.84 9.48
C LYS A 43 6.19 -11.04 10.41
N ASN A 44 7.06 -11.13 11.42
CA ASN A 44 7.07 -12.25 12.38
C ASN A 44 7.12 -13.65 11.73
N GLN A 45 7.88 -13.80 10.64
CA GLN A 45 7.97 -15.04 9.83
C GLN A 45 6.64 -15.44 9.14
N GLN A 46 5.69 -14.51 9.02
CA GLN A 46 4.43 -14.70 8.31
C GLN A 46 4.33 -13.70 7.15
N TRP A 47 3.61 -14.10 6.09
CA TRP A 47 3.30 -13.21 4.98
C TRP A 47 2.43 -12.05 5.45
N CYS A 48 2.81 -10.87 5.03
CA CYS A 48 2.04 -9.66 5.26
C CYS A 48 1.89 -8.89 3.95
N PHE A 49 0.79 -8.17 3.79
CA PHE A 49 0.54 -7.32 2.64
C PHE A 49 1.06 -5.91 2.91
N ILE A 50 1.75 -5.34 1.94
CA ILE A 50 2.29 -3.99 2.05
C ILE A 50 1.14 -3.01 1.83
N ASP A 51 0.76 -2.29 2.89
CA ASP A 51 -0.33 -1.32 2.84
C ASP A 51 -0.01 -0.19 1.86
N SER A 52 -1.04 0.34 1.20
CA SER A 52 -0.85 1.47 0.26
C SER A 52 -0.33 2.77 0.91
N ASN A 53 -0.43 2.92 2.25
CA ASN A 53 0.17 4.04 2.98
C ASN A 53 1.67 3.86 3.25
N CYS A 54 2.23 2.68 2.98
CA CYS A 54 3.64 2.59 2.59
C CYS A 54 3.76 3.30 1.24
N GLY A 55 3.84 4.63 1.29
CA GLY A 55 3.69 5.56 0.15
C GLY A 55 4.15 4.92 -1.14
N GLY A 56 3.17 4.46 -1.93
CA GLY A 56 3.31 3.37 -2.89
C GLY A 56 4.71 3.27 -3.46
N SER A 57 5.45 2.25 -3.03
CA SER A 57 6.73 1.99 -3.68
C SER A 57 6.48 1.15 -4.91
N ASN A 58 7.20 1.42 -5.98
CA ASN A 58 7.12 0.60 -7.19
C ASN A 58 7.73 -0.80 -6.93
N ALA A 59 7.69 -1.69 -7.91
CA ALA A 59 8.33 -3.01 -7.84
C ALA A 59 9.86 -2.98 -7.55
N LEU A 60 10.49 -1.81 -7.65
CA LEU A 60 11.91 -1.59 -7.33
C LEU A 60 12.13 -1.05 -5.89
N GLY A 61 11.07 -0.84 -5.12
CA GLY A 61 11.13 -0.35 -3.74
C GLY A 61 11.28 1.17 -3.59
N TYR A 62 11.05 1.94 -4.65
CA TYR A 62 11.12 3.41 -4.61
C TYR A 62 9.72 4.03 -4.53
N PRO A 63 9.50 5.03 -3.66
CA PRO A 63 8.20 5.70 -3.50
C PRO A 63 7.76 6.40 -4.80
N TYR A 64 6.46 6.66 -4.96
CA TYR A 64 6.00 7.56 -6.01
C TYR A 64 6.27 9.03 -5.67
N CYS A 65 6.62 9.83 -6.68
CA CYS A 65 6.79 11.27 -6.53
C CYS A 65 5.43 11.95 -6.34
N ASN A 66 5.38 12.99 -5.49
CA ASN A 66 4.20 13.85 -5.38
C ASN A 66 4.07 14.80 -6.58
N GLY A 67 5.20 15.18 -7.18
CA GLY A 67 5.32 16.03 -8.35
C GLY A 67 5.63 15.26 -9.64
N CYS A 68 5.53 15.98 -10.75
CA CYS A 68 5.75 15.42 -12.09
C CYS A 68 7.12 15.81 -12.68
N THR A 69 8.04 16.32 -11.85
CA THR A 69 9.36 16.77 -12.31
C THR A 69 10.29 15.61 -12.58
N VAL A 70 10.49 15.30 -13.87
CA VAL A 70 11.36 14.22 -14.30
C VAL A 70 12.83 14.66 -14.22
N TYR A 71 13.60 13.93 -13.43
CA TYR A 71 15.05 14.09 -13.32
C TYR A 71 15.80 13.04 -14.17
N TYR A 72 15.27 11.83 -14.25
CA TYR A 72 15.88 10.73 -14.99
C TYR A 72 14.83 9.84 -15.65
N THR A 73 15.19 9.11 -16.70
CA THR A 73 14.29 8.20 -17.39
C THR A 73 15.06 7.00 -17.88
N ASP A 74 14.55 5.81 -17.60
CA ASP A 74 15.13 4.52 -17.99
C ASP A 74 14.03 3.54 -18.42
N THR A 75 14.36 2.25 -18.42
CA THR A 75 13.43 1.16 -18.78
C THR A 75 12.32 0.95 -17.75
N ASP A 76 12.52 1.40 -16.51
CA ASP A 76 11.58 1.22 -15.41
C ASP A 76 10.59 2.39 -15.31
N GLY A 77 10.96 3.55 -15.86
CA GLY A 77 10.05 4.64 -16.12
C GLY A 77 10.69 6.01 -15.97
N LYS A 78 9.87 6.98 -15.55
CA LYS A 78 10.31 8.34 -15.27
C LYS A 78 10.56 8.46 -13.78
N TRP A 79 11.68 9.06 -13.43
CA TRP A 79 12.14 9.22 -12.06
C TRP A 79 12.20 10.70 -11.70
N GLY A 80 11.80 11.03 -10.48
CA GLY A 80 11.99 12.33 -9.85
C GLY A 80 12.85 12.20 -8.60
N VAL A 81 13.20 13.36 -8.03
CA VAL A 81 13.91 13.45 -6.76
C VAL A 81 13.18 14.43 -5.88
N GLU A 82 12.70 13.98 -4.72
CA GLU A 82 11.96 14.79 -3.76
C GLU A 82 12.57 14.61 -2.37
N ASN A 83 12.80 15.72 -1.66
CA ASN A 83 13.45 15.73 -0.33
C ASN A 83 14.83 15.04 -0.28
N GLY A 84 15.48 14.85 -1.43
CA GLY A 84 16.77 14.15 -1.53
C GLY A 84 16.65 12.65 -1.83
N ASP A 85 15.43 12.12 -1.92
CA ASP A 85 15.15 10.71 -2.21
C ASP A 85 14.64 10.51 -3.64
N TRP A 86 15.03 9.39 -4.25
CA TRP A 86 14.52 8.97 -5.55
C TRP A 86 13.09 8.50 -5.45
N CYS A 87 12.27 8.93 -6.40
CA CYS A 87 10.88 8.55 -6.49
C CYS A 87 10.48 8.32 -7.95
N LEU A 88 9.42 7.56 -8.17
CA LEU A 88 8.92 7.24 -9.50
C LEU A 88 7.71 8.10 -9.87
N ILE A 89 7.69 8.60 -11.10
CA ILE A 89 6.64 9.50 -11.58
C ILE A 89 5.56 8.68 -12.26
N GLN A 90 4.35 8.69 -11.69
CA GLN A 90 3.17 8.13 -12.33
C GLN A 90 2.69 9.10 -13.43
N ASN A 91 2.69 8.65 -14.68
CA ASN A 91 1.91 9.33 -15.71
C ASN A 91 0.45 8.92 -15.47
N ASN A 92 -0.36 9.87 -15.01
CA ASN A 92 -1.81 9.72 -14.89
C ASN A 92 -2.48 9.85 -16.26
#